data_AF-W2EP21-F1
#
_entry.id   AF-W2EP21-F1
#
_cell.length_a   1.000
_cell.length_b   1.000
_cell.length_c   1.000
_cell.angle_alpha   90.00
_cell.angle_beta   90.00
_cell.angle_gamma   90.00
#
_symmetry.space_group_name_H-M   'P 1'
#
loop_
_entity.id
_entity.type
_entity.pdbx_description
1 polymer ?
#
loop_
_entity_poly.entity_id
_entity_poly.type
_entity_poly.pdbx_seq_one_letter_code
_entity_poly.pdbx_strand_id
1 'polypeptide(L)'
;MQAVCRAEIVDDPAGKLEILRAQLGRLDRGLADPAGHHRRLPGIRGLRLAVQRVDGKFKYGGNVDEAHRRHVADRLAERGAPGDAAARGHLLRRLG
;
A
#
# COMPACT_ATOMS: atom_id res chain seq x y z
N MET A 1 -1.32 -6.88 -5.70
CA MET A 1 0.15 -6.71 -5.84
C MET A 1 0.81 -7.71 -4.92
N GLN A 2 1.89 -8.32 -5.37
CA GLN A 2 2.68 -9.29 -4.61
C GLN A 2 4.15 -8.89 -4.67
N ALA A 3 4.92 -9.25 -3.65
CA ALA A 3 6.36 -9.03 -3.63
C ALA A 3 7.07 -10.27 -3.07
N VAL A 4 8.23 -10.59 -3.66
CA VAL A 4 9.19 -11.56 -3.13
C VAL A 4 10.30 -10.78 -2.46
N CYS A 5 10.59 -11.14 -1.21
CA CYS A 5 11.56 -10.43 -0.39
C CYS A 5 12.54 -11.41 0.26
N ARG A 6 13.78 -10.96 0.46
CA ARG A 6 14.68 -11.57 1.44
C ARG A 6 14.34 -10.97 2.81
N ALA A 7 14.09 -11.84 3.78
CA ALA A 7 13.83 -11.43 5.16
C ALA A 7 15.12 -11.45 6.00
N GLU A 8 15.32 -10.40 6.78
CA GLU A 8 16.31 -10.33 7.85
C GLU A 8 15.58 -10.19 9.19
N ILE A 9 16.00 -10.99 10.17
CA ILE A 9 15.46 -10.94 11.52
C ILE A 9 16.21 -9.86 12.31
N VAL A 10 15.45 -8.98 12.95
CA VAL A 10 15.96 -7.96 13.87
C VAL A 10 15.46 -8.29 15.27
N ASP A 11 16.36 -8.85 16.08
CA ASP A 11 16.05 -9.31 17.44
C ASP A 11 16.52 -8.35 18.54
N ASP A 12 17.50 -7.49 18.25
CA ASP A 12 18.00 -6.53 19.23
C ASP A 12 16.96 -5.43 19.54
N PRO A 13 16.91 -4.94 20.79
CA PRO A 13 15.93 -3.93 21.18
C PRO A 13 16.02 -2.62 20.39
N ALA A 14 17.23 -2.18 20.01
CA ALA A 14 17.42 -0.91 19.33
C ALA A 14 16.82 -0.96 17.91
N GLY A 15 17.13 -2.00 17.14
CA GLY A 15 16.58 -2.21 15.81
C GLY A 15 15.06 -2.42 15.83
N LYS A 16 14.51 -3.09 16.84
CA LYS A 16 13.04 -3.19 17.02
C LYS A 16 12.40 -1.82 17.25
N LEU A 17 13.03 -0.96 18.06
CA LEU A 17 12.55 0.41 18.29
C LEU A 17 12.60 1.27 17.04
N GLU A 18 13.63 1.13 16.20
CA GLU A 18 13.69 1.83 14.90
C GLU A 18 12.52 1.45 13.99
N ILE A 19 12.23 0.16 13.87
CA ILE A 19 11.09 -0.35 13.07
C ILE A 19 9.78 0.23 13.61
N LEU A 20 9.57 0.18 14.93
CA LEU A 20 8.35 0.70 15.55
C LEU A 20 8.20 2.20 15.37
N ARG A 21 9.25 3.00 15.58
CA ARG A 21 9.20 4.45 15.37
C ARG A 21 8.85 4.80 13.93
N ALA A 22 9.41 4.09 12.95
CA ALA A 22 9.08 4.28 11.54
C ALA A 22 7.61 3.92 11.22
N GLN A 23 7.09 2.82 11.80
CA GLN A 23 5.70 2.41 11.62
C GLN A 23 4.72 3.40 12.27
N LEU A 24 4.97 3.81 13.52
CA LEU A 24 4.14 4.76 14.25
C LEU A 24 4.13 6.11 13.56
N GLY A 25 5.27 6.63 13.12
CA GLY A 25 5.34 7.89 12.37
C GLY A 25 4.51 7.91 11.07
N ARG A 26 4.20 6.73 10.50
CA ARG A 26 3.33 6.58 9.33
C ARG A 26 1.86 6.37 9.69
N LEU A 27 1.58 5.59 10.72
CA LEU A 27 0.22 5.14 11.05
C LEU A 27 -0.49 6.08 12.03
N ASP A 28 0.25 6.68 12.98
CA ASP A 28 -0.29 7.55 14.01
C ASP A 28 0.79 8.52 14.51
N ARG A 29 0.65 9.80 14.14
CA ARG A 29 1.63 10.84 14.44
C ARG A 29 1.58 11.35 15.89
N GLY A 30 0.68 10.82 16.74
CA GLY A 30 0.48 11.29 18.12
C GLY A 30 0.93 10.33 19.22
N LEU A 31 1.50 9.18 18.88
CA LEU A 31 1.87 8.17 19.89
C LEU A 31 3.22 8.47 20.55
N ALA A 32 3.32 8.11 21.83
CA ALA A 32 4.55 8.21 22.61
C ALA A 32 5.66 7.31 22.04
N ASP A 33 6.92 7.66 22.33
CA ASP A 33 8.07 6.86 21.89
C ASP A 33 7.96 5.41 22.41
N PRO A 34 8.00 4.39 21.53
CA PRO A 34 7.90 2.98 21.92
C PRO A 34 9.00 2.54 22.90
N ALA A 35 10.08 3.31 23.06
CA ALA A 35 11.11 3.07 24.08
C ALA A 35 10.53 2.98 25.50
N GLY A 36 9.44 3.69 25.81
CA GLY A 36 8.73 3.58 27.09
C GLY A 36 8.15 2.19 27.38
N HIS A 37 8.04 1.33 26.36
CA HIS A 37 7.51 -0.02 26.46
C HIS A 37 8.58 -1.12 26.27
N HIS A 38 9.84 -0.87 26.62
CA HIS A 38 10.96 -1.81 26.44
C HIS A 38 10.66 -3.26 26.91
N ARG A 39 9.89 -3.44 27.99
CA ARG A 39 9.49 -4.76 28.50
C ARG A 39 8.64 -5.59 27.53
N ARG A 40 8.00 -4.95 26.54
CA ARG A 40 7.18 -5.62 25.50
C ARG A 40 8.01 -6.07 24.29
N LEU A 41 9.23 -5.56 24.10
CA LEU A 41 10.08 -5.87 22.94
C LEU A 41 10.47 -7.35 22.80
N PRO A 42 10.67 -8.13 23.88
CA PRO A 42 10.94 -9.56 23.75
C PRO A 42 9.77 -10.38 23.19
N GLY A 43 8.53 -9.87 23.33
CA GLY A 43 7.32 -10.55 22.84
C GLY A 43 7.08 -10.40 21.33
N ILE A 44 7.93 -9.66 20.62
CA ILE A 44 7.82 -9.42 19.17
C ILE A 44 9.15 -9.68 18.47
N ARG A 45 9.08 -9.92 17.16
CA ARG A 45 10.25 -10.01 16.26
C ARG A 45 10.19 -8.92 15.22
N GLY A 46 11.29 -8.20 15.04
CA GLY A 46 11.45 -7.26 13.95
C GLY A 46 11.83 -7.99 12.67
N LEU A 47 11.30 -7.53 11.53
CA LEU A 47 11.70 -8.02 10.21
C LEU A 47 12.06 -6.84 9.32
N ARG A 48 13.17 -6.95 8.61
CA ARG A 48 13.51 -6.09 7.48
C ARG A 48 13.38 -6.90 6.19
N LEU A 49 12.54 -6.43 5.28
CA LEU A 49 12.25 -7.12 4.03
C LEU A 49 12.92 -6.38 2.87
N ALA A 50 14.00 -6.93 2.36
CA ALA A 50 14.64 -6.44 1.14
C ALA A 50 13.84 -6.97 -0.07
N VAL A 51 13.14 -6.07 -0.76
CA VAL A 51 12.32 -6.41 -1.93
C VAL A 51 13.24 -6.83 -3.07
N GLN A 52 13.05 -8.06 -3.56
CA GLN A 52 13.80 -8.61 -4.69
C GLN A 52 12.99 -8.52 -5.98
N ARG A 53 11.68 -8.78 -5.89
CA ARG A 53 10.77 -8.70 -7.03
C ARG A 53 9.40 -8.21 -6.59
N VAL A 54 8.75 -7.46 -7.47
CA VAL A 54 7.37 -7.01 -7.31
C VAL A 54 6.58 -7.45 -8.52
N ASP A 55 5.51 -8.20 -8.27
CA ASP A 55 4.58 -8.69 -9.29
C ASP A 55 3.23 -7.98 -9.11
N GLY A 56 2.92 -7.09 -10.04
CA GLY A 56 1.69 -6.29 -10.03
C GLY A 56 0.83 -6.59 -11.24
N LYS A 57 -0.38 -7.13 -11.03
CA LYS A 57 -1.42 -7.19 -12.07
C LYS A 57 -2.60 -6.32 -11.66
N PHE A 58 -2.87 -5.30 -12.45
CA PHE A 58 -4.02 -4.43 -12.27
C PHE A 58 -4.93 -4.56 -13.50
N LYS A 59 -6.19 -4.93 -13.30
CA LYS A 59 -7.20 -5.02 -14.36
C LYS A 59 -8.01 -3.73 -14.37
N TYR A 60 -7.89 -2.96 -15.44
CA TYR A 60 -8.62 -1.70 -15.63
C TYR A 60 -9.53 -1.72 -16.87
N GLY A 61 -9.86 -2.92 -17.39
CA GLY A 61 -10.70 -3.06 -18.59
C GLY A 61 -10.07 -2.46 -19.86
N GLY A 62 -8.75 -2.34 -19.95
CA GLY A 62 -8.07 -1.76 -21.11
C GLY A 62 -8.06 -2.65 -22.36
N ASN A 63 -8.57 -3.88 -22.27
CA ASN A 63 -8.64 -4.86 -23.35
C ASN A 63 -9.98 -4.87 -24.10
N VAL A 64 -10.91 -3.97 -23.75
CA VAL A 64 -12.19 -3.78 -24.45
C VAL A 64 -12.12 -2.59 -25.39
N ASP A 65 -13.04 -2.51 -26.34
CA ASP A 65 -13.08 -1.42 -27.31
C ASP A 65 -13.30 -0.04 -26.65
N GLU A 66 -13.05 1.00 -27.43
CA GLU A 66 -13.19 2.38 -26.97
C GLU A 66 -14.63 2.74 -26.58
N ALA A 67 -15.64 2.25 -27.32
CA ALA A 67 -17.04 2.55 -27.04
C ALA A 67 -17.45 2.04 -25.66
N HIS A 68 -17.06 0.81 -25.33
CA HIS A 68 -17.28 0.20 -24.04
C HIS A 68 -16.54 0.96 -22.93
N ARG A 69 -15.29 1.37 -23.18
CA ARG A 69 -14.53 2.18 -22.22
C ARG A 69 -15.21 3.53 -21.95
N ARG A 70 -15.67 4.25 -22.98
CA ARG A 70 -16.43 5.51 -22.81
C ARG A 70 -17.71 5.29 -22.00
N HIS A 71 -18.47 4.24 -22.32
CA HIS A 71 -19.66 3.88 -21.57
C HIS A 71 -19.36 3.65 -20.08
N VAL A 72 -18.28 2.93 -19.75
CA VAL A 72 -17.85 2.74 -18.35
C VAL A 72 -17.47 4.07 -17.69
N ALA A 73 -16.80 4.99 -18.39
CA ALA A 73 -16.50 6.32 -17.84
C ALA A 73 -17.76 7.12 -17.48
N ASP A 74 -18.81 7.03 -18.28
CA ASP A 74 -20.08 7.72 -18.01
C ASP A 74 -20.78 7.10 -16.79
N ARG A 75 -20.85 5.77 -16.73
CA ARG A 75 -21.43 5.05 -15.57
C ARG A 75 -20.68 5.33 -14.27
N LEU A 76 -19.35 5.50 -14.33
CA LEU A 76 -18.54 5.90 -13.18
C LEU A 76 -18.87 7.33 -12.72
N ALA A 77 -19.12 8.26 -13.66
CA ALA A 77 -19.53 9.61 -13.33
C ALA A 77 -20.93 9.65 -12.70
N GLU A 78 -21.88 8.90 -13.27
CA GLU A 78 -23.26 8.81 -12.76
C GLU A 78 -23.32 8.22 -11.34
N ARG A 79 -22.52 7.20 -11.05
CA ARG A 79 -22.54 6.53 -9.75
C ARG A 79 -21.90 7.37 -8.64
N GLY A 80 -20.77 8.04 -8.92
CA GLY A 80 -20.14 8.96 -7.97
C GLY A 80 -19.68 8.35 -6.64
N ALA A 81 -19.41 7.04 -6.57
CA ALA A 81 -18.97 6.38 -5.34
C ALA A 81 -17.48 6.65 -5.03
N PRO A 82 -17.01 6.42 -3.79
CA PRO A 82 -15.59 6.54 -3.45
C PRO A 82 -14.69 5.75 -4.42
N GLY A 83 -13.76 6.46 -5.06
CA GLY A 83 -12.83 5.88 -6.04
C GLY A 83 -13.27 6.01 -7.51
N ASP A 84 -14.55 6.31 -7.80
CA ASP A 84 -15.06 6.37 -9.18
C ASP A 84 -14.42 7.50 -9.99
N ALA A 85 -14.22 8.67 -9.39
CA ALA A 85 -13.56 9.79 -10.07
C ALA A 85 -12.13 9.45 -10.50
N ALA A 86 -11.37 8.75 -9.66
CA ALA A 86 -10.01 8.31 -9.97
C ALA A 86 -10.01 7.22 -11.05
N ALA A 87 -10.92 6.25 -10.97
CA ALA A 87 -11.08 5.20 -11.98
C ALA A 87 -11.46 5.79 -13.35
N ARG A 88 -12.40 6.73 -13.38
CA ARG A 88 -12.81 7.45 -14.60
C ARG A 88 -11.65 8.23 -15.20
N GLY A 89 -10.92 9.00 -14.40
CA GLY A 89 -9.73 9.74 -14.85
C GLY A 89 -8.66 8.82 -15.44
N HIS A 90 -8.40 7.67 -14.83
CA HIS A 90 -7.46 6.68 -15.37
C HIS A 90 -7.93 6.12 -16.71
N LEU A 91 -9.22 5.82 -16.86
CA LEU A 91 -9.78 5.25 -18.07
C LEU A 91 -9.75 6.26 -19.23
N LEU A 92 -10.16 7.51 -19.00
CA LEU A 92 -10.16 8.58 -20.01
C LEU A 92 -8.74 8.92 -20.48
N ARG A 93 -7.74 8.92 -19.58
CA ARG A 93 -6.34 9.18 -19.94
C ARG A 93 -5.75 8.15 -20.93
N ARG A 94 -6.33 6.96 -21.04
CA ARG A 94 -5.89 5.89 -21.98
C ARG A 94 -6.72 5.82 -23.26
N LEU A 95 -7.62 6.78 -23.47
CA LEU A 95 -8.40 6.95 -24.69
C LEU A 95 -7.82 8.04 -25.61
N GLY A 96 -6.85 8.81 -25.13
CA GLY A 96 -5.93 9.62 -25.94
C GLY A 96 -4.52 9.03 -25.87
#